data_AF-A0A352UEX7-F1
#
_entry.id   AF-A0A352UEX7-F1
#
_cell.length_a   1.000
_cell.length_b   1.000
_cell.length_c   1.000
_cell.angle_alpha   90.00
_cell.angle_beta   90.00
_cell.angle_gamma   90.00
#
_symmetry.space_group_name_H-M   'P 1'
#
loop_
_entity.id
_entity.type
_entity.pdbx_description
1 polymer ?
#
loop_
_entity_poly.entity_id
_entity_poly.type
_entity_poly.pdbx_seq_one_letter_code
_entity_poly.pdbx_strand_id
1 'polypeptide(L)'
;MTDEPVQQNEPIRLVTTLYPLEYFAKTIGGDLVEVTNLIAPGVEAHDFEPSPHHMRLMKEADIIVYNGSGFEPWMERALDGLNGDTRIVVEASLGLVDGNDNNSTNVDSEERTDPHVWLNLDNAAKQSEKIRDSLAEIAPIDVESIRSNTRNLLDELAEIDTEFSETIQGCAKDTFVTSHSAFGHLADRYGLVQIPLSGLS
;
A
#
# COMPACT_ATOMS: atom_id res chain seq x y z
N MET A 1 -45.45 4.78 17.99
CA MET A 1 -44.20 4.06 17.69
C MET A 1 -43.17 5.13 17.40
N THR A 2 -42.20 5.28 18.29
CA THR A 2 -41.10 6.22 18.16
C THR A 2 -40.12 5.65 17.14
N ASP A 3 -39.85 6.38 16.06
CA ASP A 3 -38.68 6.12 15.21
C ASP A 3 -37.44 6.36 16.08
N GLU A 4 -36.72 5.30 16.42
CA GLU A 4 -35.37 5.46 16.94
C GLU A 4 -34.46 5.90 15.78
N PRO A 5 -33.61 6.92 15.97
CA PRO A 5 -32.66 7.31 14.94
C PRO A 5 -31.73 6.13 14.64
N VAL A 6 -31.56 5.82 13.36
CA VAL A 6 -30.55 4.86 12.90
C VAL A 6 -29.20 5.33 13.45
N GLN A 7 -28.61 4.54 14.34
CA GLN A 7 -27.31 4.82 14.92
C GLN A 7 -26.28 4.77 13.79
N GLN A 8 -25.83 5.93 13.33
CA GLN A 8 -24.74 6.02 12.36
C GLN A 8 -23.48 5.52 13.07
N ASN A 9 -22.97 4.35 12.68
CA ASN A 9 -21.74 3.83 13.26
C ASN A 9 -20.60 4.82 13.00
N GLU A 10 -19.74 5.03 13.99
CA GLU A 10 -18.52 5.83 13.83
C GLU A 10 -17.65 5.21 12.71
N PRO A 11 -17.01 6.03 11.85
CA PRO A 11 -16.11 5.53 10.82
C PRO A 11 -14.97 4.69 11.41
N ILE A 12 -14.54 3.66 10.68
CA ILE A 12 -13.37 2.83 11.02
C ILE A 12 -12.13 3.71 10.89
N ARG A 13 -11.38 3.87 11.99
CA ARG A 13 -10.12 4.64 11.98
C ARG A 13 -9.04 3.76 11.37
N LEU A 14 -8.59 4.11 10.18
CA LEU A 14 -7.59 3.34 9.43
C LEU A 14 -6.33 4.17 9.27
N VAL A 15 -5.19 3.64 9.71
CA VAL A 15 -3.90 4.28 9.54
C VAL A 15 -3.14 3.62 8.41
N THR A 16 -2.55 4.43 7.52
CA THR A 16 -1.63 3.96 6.49
C THR A 16 -0.24 4.59 6.63
N THR A 17 0.77 3.96 6.03
CA THR A 17 2.15 4.48 6.02
C THR A 17 2.53 5.19 4.73
N LEU A 18 1.83 4.95 3.63
CA LEU A 18 2.14 5.56 2.33
C LEU A 18 0.88 5.88 1.52
N TYR A 19 1.05 6.80 0.57
CA TYR A 19 -0.04 7.34 -0.22
C TYR A 19 -0.80 6.29 -1.06
N PRO A 20 -0.15 5.36 -1.80
CA PRO A 20 -0.88 4.28 -2.48
C PRO A 20 -1.84 3.50 -1.55
N LEU A 21 -1.40 3.13 -0.34
CA LEU A 21 -2.26 2.44 0.63
C LEU A 21 -3.39 3.34 1.14
N GLU A 22 -3.11 4.64 1.37
CA GLU A 22 -4.13 5.63 1.72
C GLU A 22 -5.21 5.71 0.64
N TYR A 23 -4.79 5.78 -0.62
CA TYR A 23 -5.67 5.84 -1.77
C TYR A 23 -6.54 4.57 -1.86
N PHE A 24 -5.94 3.38 -1.80
CA PHE A 24 -6.70 2.12 -1.83
C PHE A 24 -7.71 2.05 -0.69
N ALA A 25 -7.29 2.37 0.54
CA ALA A 25 -8.17 2.35 1.70
C ALA A 25 -9.36 3.32 1.59
N LYS A 26 -9.11 4.56 1.14
CA LYS A 26 -10.18 5.55 0.92
C LYS A 26 -11.14 5.12 -0.19
N THR A 27 -10.60 4.64 -1.31
CA THR A 27 -11.41 4.20 -2.46
C THR A 27 -12.29 3.01 -2.09
N ILE A 28 -11.74 2.02 -1.38
CA ILE A 28 -12.48 0.82 -0.97
C ILE A 28 -13.49 1.13 0.14
N GLY A 29 -13.04 1.83 1.19
CA GLY A 29 -13.85 2.07 2.38
C GLY A 29 -14.88 3.19 2.23
N GLY A 30 -14.66 4.17 1.34
CA GLY A 30 -15.56 5.31 1.18
C GLY A 30 -15.84 6.03 2.51
N ASP A 31 -17.11 6.34 2.77
CA ASP A 31 -17.56 7.00 4.00
C ASP A 31 -17.48 6.10 5.25
N LEU A 32 -17.17 4.81 5.10
CA LEU A 32 -17.03 3.88 6.23
C LEU A 32 -15.69 4.03 6.97
N VAL A 33 -14.73 4.74 6.38
CA VAL A 33 -13.36 4.84 6.91
C VAL A 33 -12.95 6.29 7.11
N GLU A 34 -12.24 6.54 8.21
CA GLU A 34 -11.43 7.73 8.40
C GLU A 34 -9.96 7.33 8.24
N VAL A 35 -9.37 7.65 7.09
CA VAL A 35 -8.00 7.23 6.76
C VAL A 35 -6.99 8.33 7.09
N THR A 36 -6.01 8.00 7.95
CA THR A 36 -4.87 8.86 8.29
C THR A 36 -3.57 8.25 7.76
N ASN A 37 -2.89 8.94 6.86
CA ASN A 37 -1.56 8.55 6.38
C ASN A 37 -0.47 9.17 7.27
N LEU A 38 0.43 8.35 7.81
CA LEU A 38 1.48 8.78 8.73
C LEU A 38 2.62 9.53 8.05
N ILE A 39 2.97 9.14 6.81
CA ILE A 39 4.05 9.76 6.06
C ILE A 39 3.44 10.81 5.14
N ALA A 40 3.68 12.08 5.48
CA ALA A 40 3.13 13.20 4.74
C ALA A 40 3.68 13.27 3.30
N PRO A 41 2.91 13.80 2.33
CA PRO A 41 3.39 13.98 0.97
C PRO A 41 4.72 14.75 0.90
N GLY A 42 5.67 14.20 0.15
CA GLY A 42 7.00 14.80 -0.05
C GLY A 42 8.01 14.52 1.07
N VAL A 43 7.63 13.76 2.11
CA VAL A 43 8.58 13.22 3.10
C VAL A 43 9.21 11.95 2.54
N GLU A 44 10.53 11.80 2.70
CA GLU A 44 11.23 10.56 2.37
C GLU A 44 10.75 9.45 3.31
N ALA A 45 10.17 8.40 2.75
CA ALA A 45 9.46 7.38 3.50
C ALA A 45 10.40 6.33 4.09
N HIS A 46 11.54 6.07 3.44
CA HIS A 46 12.54 5.09 3.90
C HIS A 46 13.25 5.53 5.19
N ASP A 47 13.44 6.84 5.36
CA ASP A 47 14.12 7.45 6.52
C ASP A 47 13.14 7.96 7.59
N PHE A 48 11.84 7.70 7.43
CA PHE A 48 10.83 8.21 8.35
C PHE A 48 11.01 7.61 9.76
N GLU A 49 10.87 8.46 10.78
CA GLU A 49 10.79 8.03 12.17
C GLU A 49 9.45 8.47 12.80
N PRO A 50 8.68 7.56 13.42
CA PRO A 50 7.40 7.90 14.01
C PRO A 50 7.58 8.79 15.24
N SER A 51 6.87 9.92 15.26
CA SER A 51 6.79 10.80 16.43
C SER A 51 5.85 10.22 17.50
N PRO A 52 5.88 10.71 18.75
CA PRO A 52 4.89 10.34 19.77
C PRO A 52 3.44 10.63 19.34
N HIS A 53 3.21 11.56 18.42
CA HIS A 53 1.88 11.78 17.85
C HIS A 53 1.47 10.65 16.91
N HIS A 54 2.36 10.19 16.03
CA HIS A 54 2.13 9.04 15.15
C HIS A 54 1.86 7.77 15.96
N MET A 55 2.60 7.58 17.06
CA MET A 55 2.36 6.46 17.98
C MET A 55 0.95 6.47 18.57
N ARG A 56 0.40 7.66 18.91
CA ARG A 56 -0.99 7.77 19.38
C ARG A 56 -2.00 7.45 18.28
N LEU A 57 -1.79 7.96 17.06
CA LEU A 57 -2.65 7.67 15.92
C LEU A 57 -2.72 6.16 15.65
N MET A 58 -1.57 5.48 15.62
CA MET A 58 -1.52 4.01 15.45
C MET A 58 -2.22 3.28 16.61
N LYS A 59 -2.00 3.73 17.84
CA LYS A 59 -2.63 3.15 19.03
C LYS A 59 -4.15 3.26 19.01
N GLU A 60 -4.66 4.38 18.49
CA GLU A 60 -6.10 4.64 18.39
C GLU A 60 -6.71 3.98 17.15
N ALA A 61 -5.92 3.51 16.18
CA ALA A 61 -6.44 2.93 14.94
C ALA A 61 -7.14 1.59 15.17
N ASP A 62 -8.22 1.37 14.41
CA ASP A 62 -8.89 0.08 14.33
C ASP A 62 -8.15 -0.85 13.34
N ILE A 63 -7.58 -0.27 12.27
CA ILE A 63 -6.74 -0.96 11.28
C ILE A 63 -5.47 -0.16 11.02
N ILE A 64 -4.31 -0.83 11.01
CA ILE A 64 -3.06 -0.28 10.47
C ILE A 64 -2.71 -1.05 9.20
N VAL A 65 -2.47 -0.35 8.10
CA VAL A 65 -2.00 -0.93 6.83
C VAL A 65 -0.64 -0.32 6.50
N TYR A 66 0.38 -1.16 6.38
CA TYR A 66 1.73 -0.74 5.98
C TYR A 66 2.24 -1.55 4.80
N ASN A 67 3.28 -1.07 4.12
CA ASN A 67 3.78 -1.74 2.92
C ASN A 67 4.32 -3.12 3.26
N GLY A 68 5.30 -3.18 4.17
CA GLY A 68 6.12 -4.36 4.37
C GLY A 68 7.31 -4.43 3.42
N SER A 69 7.88 -5.63 3.27
CA SER A 69 9.09 -5.90 2.46
C SER A 69 10.29 -5.00 2.82
N GLY A 70 10.36 -4.53 4.06
CA GLY A 70 11.45 -3.68 4.54
C GLY A 70 11.35 -2.20 4.20
N PHE A 71 10.20 -1.72 3.67
CA PHE A 71 9.96 -0.30 3.40
C PHE A 71 9.92 0.54 4.69
N GLU A 72 9.24 0.05 5.72
CA GLU A 72 9.13 0.73 7.02
C GLU A 72 9.98 0.02 8.10
N PRO A 73 11.32 0.22 8.15
CA PRO A 73 12.19 -0.46 9.12
C PRO A 73 11.86 -0.12 10.58
N TRP A 74 11.09 0.95 10.82
CA TRP A 74 10.63 1.39 12.12
C TRP A 74 9.34 0.68 12.58
N MET A 75 8.61 0.00 11.68
CA MET A 75 7.27 -0.53 11.95
C MET A 75 7.26 -1.57 13.07
N GLU A 76 8.19 -2.53 13.07
CA GLU A 76 8.26 -3.59 14.08
C GLU A 76 8.37 -2.99 15.51
N ARG A 77 9.31 -2.06 15.70
CA ARG A 77 9.47 -1.36 16.99
C ARG A 77 8.26 -0.52 17.36
N ALA A 78 7.58 0.06 16.37
CA ALA A 78 6.37 0.82 16.63
C ALA A 78 5.25 -0.10 17.12
N LEU A 79 5.01 -1.23 16.45
CA LEU A 79 3.99 -2.22 16.82
C LEU A 79 4.25 -2.81 18.22
N ASP A 80 5.50 -3.12 18.55
CA ASP A 80 5.89 -3.56 19.91
C ASP A 80 5.47 -2.55 20.98
N GLY A 81 5.59 -1.25 20.68
CA GLY A 81 5.22 -0.17 21.58
C GLY A 81 3.71 0.02 21.80
N LEU A 82 2.86 -0.56 20.94
CA LEU A 82 1.40 -0.40 21.01
C LEU A 82 0.74 -1.29 22.08
N ASN A 83 1.44 -2.31 22.60
CA ASN A 83 0.94 -3.25 23.62
C ASN A 83 -0.40 -3.95 23.27
N GLY A 84 -0.76 -4.06 21.99
CA GLY A 84 -1.92 -4.81 21.52
C GLY A 84 -3.27 -4.07 21.51
N ASP A 85 -3.28 -2.74 21.58
CA ASP A 85 -4.52 -1.95 21.54
C ASP A 85 -5.12 -1.83 20.12
N THR A 86 -4.32 -2.04 19.06
CA THR A 86 -4.78 -2.07 17.66
C THR A 86 -5.44 -3.41 17.33
N ARG A 87 -6.58 -3.37 16.63
CA ARG A 87 -7.38 -4.57 16.34
C ARG A 87 -6.86 -5.37 15.15
N ILE A 88 -6.51 -4.72 14.04
CA ILE A 88 -6.01 -5.38 12.83
C ILE A 88 -4.76 -4.66 12.32
N VAL A 89 -3.73 -5.44 11.97
CA VAL A 89 -2.51 -4.96 11.35
C VAL A 89 -2.30 -5.72 10.05
N VAL A 90 -2.11 -5.00 8.94
CA VAL A 90 -2.02 -5.55 7.59
C VAL A 90 -0.66 -5.19 6.99
N GLU A 91 0.15 -6.22 6.73
CA GLU A 91 1.31 -6.10 5.85
C GLU A 91 0.88 -6.29 4.39
N ALA A 92 0.82 -5.19 3.65
CA ALA A 92 0.24 -5.16 2.31
C ALA A 92 1.06 -6.01 1.32
N SER A 93 2.38 -6.08 1.45
CA SER A 93 3.27 -6.83 0.56
C SER A 93 3.44 -8.32 0.91
N LEU A 94 2.94 -8.77 2.07
CA LEU A 94 3.14 -10.15 2.53
C LEU A 94 2.70 -11.19 1.49
N GLY A 95 3.62 -12.00 0.97
CA GLY A 95 3.34 -13.01 -0.06
C GLY A 95 3.10 -12.45 -1.47
N LEU A 96 3.44 -11.18 -1.74
CA LEU A 96 3.40 -10.59 -3.08
C LEU A 96 4.74 -10.68 -3.82
N VAL A 97 5.84 -10.76 -3.06
CA VAL A 97 7.21 -10.86 -3.57
C VAL A 97 7.79 -12.23 -3.22
N ASP A 98 8.18 -12.97 -4.24
CA ASP A 98 9.06 -14.13 -4.07
C ASP A 98 10.48 -13.60 -3.84
N GLY A 99 11.26 -14.19 -2.93
CA GLY A 99 12.61 -13.72 -2.57
C GLY A 99 13.68 -13.88 -3.66
N ASN A 100 13.32 -13.65 -4.92
CA ASN A 100 14.11 -13.94 -6.12
C ASN A 100 14.00 -12.79 -7.15
N ASP A 101 13.96 -11.54 -6.66
CA ASP A 101 14.00 -10.32 -7.48
C ASP A 101 15.36 -10.25 -8.22
N ASN A 102 15.44 -10.90 -9.39
CA ASN A 102 16.66 -11.05 -10.18
C ASN A 102 17.05 -9.79 -10.98
N ASN A 103 16.46 -8.62 -10.69
CA ASN A 103 16.77 -7.38 -11.40
C ASN A 103 17.66 -6.40 -10.60
N SER A 104 18.27 -6.87 -9.50
CA SER A 104 19.34 -6.12 -8.83
C SER A 104 20.63 -6.18 -9.66
N THR A 105 20.70 -5.38 -10.72
CA THR A 105 21.94 -5.10 -11.45
C THR A 105 22.76 -4.04 -10.70
N ASN A 106 23.04 -4.26 -9.42
CA ASN A 106 24.10 -3.54 -8.70
C ASN A 106 24.75 -4.46 -7.67
N VAL A 107 26.05 -4.67 -7.88
CA VAL A 107 26.94 -5.35 -6.95
C VAL A 107 27.04 -4.49 -5.69
N ASP A 108 26.84 -5.11 -4.53
CA ASP A 108 27.13 -4.62 -3.16
C ASP A 108 25.95 -4.04 -2.36
N SER A 109 25.05 -4.92 -1.91
CA SER A 109 24.45 -4.93 -0.56
C SER A 109 23.71 -6.26 -0.38
N GLU A 110 23.60 -6.77 0.84
CA GLU A 110 22.82 -7.98 1.17
C GLU A 110 21.49 -7.97 0.41
N GLU A 111 21.05 -9.10 -0.15
CA GLU A 111 19.87 -9.25 -1.03
C GLU A 111 18.59 -8.65 -0.40
N ARG A 112 18.40 -7.33 -0.50
CA ARG A 112 17.21 -6.62 -0.05
C ARG A 112 16.19 -6.68 -1.18
N THR A 113 15.06 -7.30 -0.91
CA THR A 113 13.87 -7.31 -1.76
C THR A 113 13.43 -5.88 -2.08
N ASP A 114 13.06 -5.60 -3.34
CA ASP A 114 12.59 -4.27 -3.74
C ASP A 114 11.22 -4.01 -3.06
N PRO A 115 11.12 -3.03 -2.14
CA PRO A 115 9.89 -2.81 -1.40
C PRO A 115 8.81 -2.08 -2.21
N HIS A 116 9.11 -1.57 -3.41
CA HIS A 116 8.19 -0.71 -4.19
C HIS A 116 7.11 -1.52 -4.93
N VAL A 117 6.51 -2.49 -4.24
CA VAL A 117 5.66 -3.54 -4.82
C VAL A 117 4.41 -2.98 -5.51
N TRP A 118 3.89 -1.84 -5.07
CA TRP A 118 2.68 -1.22 -5.61
C TRP A 118 2.85 -0.73 -7.06
N LEU A 119 4.10 -0.60 -7.54
CA LEU A 119 4.37 -0.18 -8.91
C LEU A 119 4.16 -1.31 -9.95
N ASN A 120 3.92 -2.54 -9.50
CA ASN A 120 3.31 -3.58 -10.32
C ASN A 120 1.79 -3.60 -10.06
N LEU A 121 0.99 -3.40 -11.11
CA LEU A 121 -0.47 -3.25 -10.97
C LEU A 121 -1.17 -4.52 -10.47
N ASP A 122 -0.61 -5.73 -10.71
CA ASP A 122 -1.14 -6.95 -10.09
C ASP A 122 -0.90 -6.96 -8.57
N ASN A 123 0.24 -6.41 -8.13
CA ASN A 123 0.53 -6.29 -6.71
C ASN A 123 -0.33 -5.21 -6.06
N ALA A 124 -0.54 -4.06 -6.72
CA ALA A 124 -1.47 -3.03 -6.27
C ALA A 124 -2.91 -3.58 -6.11
N ALA A 125 -3.36 -4.40 -7.07
CA ALA A 125 -4.64 -5.10 -6.99
C ALA A 125 -4.69 -6.01 -5.75
N LYS A 126 -3.68 -6.86 -5.52
CA LYS A 126 -3.63 -7.73 -4.34
C LYS A 126 -3.52 -6.96 -3.02
N GLN A 127 -2.81 -5.84 -2.98
CA GLN A 127 -2.78 -4.94 -1.81
C GLN A 127 -4.19 -4.38 -1.53
N SER A 128 -4.91 -3.97 -2.58
CA SER A 128 -6.30 -3.52 -2.48
C SER A 128 -7.21 -4.61 -1.94
N GLU A 129 -7.05 -5.86 -2.37
CA GLU A 129 -7.83 -7.00 -1.85
C GLU A 129 -7.57 -7.29 -0.38
N LYS A 130 -6.33 -7.17 0.09
CA LYS A 130 -6.02 -7.31 1.53
C LYS A 130 -6.68 -6.23 2.37
N ILE A 131 -6.72 -5.00 1.86
CA ILE A 131 -7.40 -3.89 2.53
C ILE A 131 -8.91 -4.16 2.58
N ARG A 132 -9.52 -4.59 1.47
CA ARG A 132 -10.93 -5.03 1.42
C ARG A 132 -11.22 -6.08 2.50
N ASP A 133 -10.38 -7.11 2.58
CA ASP A 133 -10.59 -8.22 3.51
C ASP A 133 -10.48 -7.74 4.97
N SER A 134 -9.49 -6.91 5.30
CA SER A 134 -9.35 -6.32 6.63
C SER A 134 -10.54 -5.44 7.03
N LEU A 135 -11.09 -4.67 6.09
CA LEU A 135 -12.29 -3.86 6.31
C LEU A 135 -13.52 -4.73 6.52
N ALA A 136 -13.65 -5.82 5.76
CA ALA A 136 -14.77 -6.76 5.88
C ALA A 136 -14.76 -7.53 7.22
N GLU A 137 -13.61 -7.70 7.87
CA GLU A 137 -13.51 -8.30 9.21
C GLU A 137 -14.10 -7.41 10.32
N ILE A 138 -14.05 -6.08 10.14
CA ILE A 138 -14.57 -5.12 11.13
C ILE A 138 -15.99 -4.66 10.77
N ALA A 139 -16.27 -4.45 9.48
CA ALA A 139 -17.51 -3.82 9.01
C ALA A 139 -18.73 -4.73 9.26
N PRO A 140 -19.63 -4.38 10.20
CA PRO A 140 -20.70 -5.28 10.60
C PRO A 140 -21.91 -5.25 9.64
N ILE A 141 -22.02 -4.26 8.74
CA ILE A 141 -23.28 -3.99 7.99
C ILE A 141 -23.10 -3.72 6.49
N ASP A 142 -21.94 -3.26 6.00
CA ASP A 142 -21.81 -2.76 4.61
C ASP A 142 -20.68 -3.42 3.78
N VAL A 143 -20.56 -4.74 3.90
CA VAL A 143 -19.59 -5.54 3.15
C VAL A 143 -19.82 -5.45 1.63
N GLU A 144 -21.06 -5.21 1.18
CA GLU A 144 -21.35 -5.13 -0.25
C GLU A 144 -20.83 -3.85 -0.89
N SER A 145 -20.93 -2.69 -0.21
CA SER A 145 -20.32 -1.45 -0.72
C SER A 145 -18.80 -1.58 -0.79
N ILE A 146 -18.16 -2.15 0.23
CA ILE A 146 -16.72 -2.43 0.23
C ILE A 146 -16.34 -3.32 -0.97
N ARG A 147 -17.09 -4.39 -1.22
CA ARG A 147 -16.85 -5.29 -2.37
C ARG A 147 -17.07 -4.59 -3.71
N SER A 148 -18.11 -3.79 -3.83
CA SER A 148 -18.41 -3.03 -5.05
C SER A 148 -17.32 -2.01 -5.35
N ASN A 149 -16.90 -1.23 -4.36
CA ASN A 149 -15.82 -0.25 -4.49
C ASN A 149 -14.50 -0.94 -4.86
N THR A 150 -14.20 -2.08 -4.23
CA THR A 150 -13.00 -2.85 -4.58
C THR A 150 -13.06 -3.31 -6.03
N ARG A 151 -14.20 -3.83 -6.50
CA ARG A 151 -14.33 -4.26 -7.91
C ARG A 151 -14.06 -3.11 -8.88
N ASN A 152 -14.64 -1.94 -8.62
CA ASN A 152 -14.41 -0.76 -9.46
C ASN A 152 -12.91 -0.37 -9.48
N LEU A 153 -12.24 -0.37 -8.34
CA LEU A 153 -10.80 -0.09 -8.26
C LEU A 153 -9.97 -1.13 -9.02
N LEU A 154 -10.32 -2.42 -8.92
CA LEU A 154 -9.63 -3.48 -9.66
C LEU A 154 -9.84 -3.36 -11.18
N ASP A 155 -11.04 -2.98 -11.61
CA ASP A 155 -11.33 -2.72 -13.02
C ASP A 155 -10.51 -1.52 -13.53
N GLU A 156 -10.42 -0.43 -12.77
CA GLU A 156 -9.58 0.73 -13.10
C GLU A 156 -8.09 0.35 -13.21
N LEU A 157 -7.56 -0.45 -12.27
CA LEU A 157 -6.18 -0.92 -12.32
C LEU A 157 -5.92 -1.80 -13.56
N ALA A 158 -6.88 -2.63 -13.96
CA ALA A 158 -6.78 -3.47 -15.16
C ALA A 158 -6.85 -2.64 -16.46
N GLU A 159 -7.64 -1.57 -16.47
CA GLU A 159 -7.68 -0.62 -17.58
C GLU A 159 -6.34 0.11 -17.74
N ILE A 160 -5.77 0.63 -16.64
CA ILE A 160 -4.44 1.26 -16.65
C ILE A 160 -3.36 0.27 -17.10
N ASP A 161 -3.45 -0.98 -16.66
CA ASP A 161 -2.50 -2.03 -17.06
C ASP A 161 -2.52 -2.30 -18.57
N THR A 162 -3.73 -2.34 -19.14
CA THR A 162 -3.92 -2.51 -20.57
C THR A 162 -3.36 -1.31 -21.33
N GLU A 163 -3.67 -0.08 -20.88
CA GLU A 163 -3.17 1.15 -21.50
C GLU A 163 -1.63 1.24 -21.46
N PHE A 164 -1.01 0.92 -20.33
CA PHE A 164 0.45 0.87 -20.20
C PHE A 164 1.07 -0.16 -21.15
N SER A 165 0.51 -1.38 -21.17
CA SER A 165 0.99 -2.47 -22.02
C SER A 165 0.93 -2.13 -23.51
N GLU A 166 -0.17 -1.52 -23.97
CA GLU A 166 -0.34 -1.10 -25.36
C GLU A 166 0.58 0.07 -25.72
N THR A 167 0.73 1.04 -24.82
CA THR A 167 1.56 2.23 -25.03
C THR A 167 3.03 1.86 -25.15
N ILE A 168 3.54 1.00 -24.26
CA ILE A 168 4.95 0.62 -24.20
C ILE A 168 5.38 -0.17 -25.44
N GLN A 169 4.50 -0.98 -26.03
CA GLN A 169 4.80 -1.69 -27.29
C GLN A 169 5.16 -0.75 -28.45
N GLY A 170 4.67 0.50 -28.41
CA GLY A 170 5.00 1.53 -29.39
C GLY A 170 6.32 2.27 -29.14
N CYS A 171 6.98 2.05 -28.00
CA CYS A 171 8.17 2.80 -27.63
C CYS A 171 9.43 2.28 -28.35
N ALA A 172 10.22 3.21 -28.91
CA ALA A 172 11.51 2.88 -29.53
C ALA A 172 12.63 2.58 -28.53
N LYS A 173 12.39 2.86 -27.25
CA LYS A 173 13.32 2.68 -26.13
C LYS A 173 12.57 1.97 -25.01
N ASP A 174 13.23 0.98 -24.43
CA ASP A 174 12.80 0.21 -23.27
C ASP A 174 13.46 0.70 -21.96
N THR A 175 14.42 1.62 -22.06
CA THR A 175 15.29 2.02 -20.96
C THR A 175 14.98 3.43 -20.47
N PHE A 176 14.91 3.62 -19.15
CA PHE A 176 14.68 4.92 -18.50
C PHE A 176 15.59 5.14 -17.29
N VAL A 177 15.79 6.41 -16.91
CA VAL A 177 16.68 6.80 -15.80
C VAL A 177 15.86 7.35 -14.64
N THR A 178 16.17 6.92 -13.42
CA THR A 178 15.45 7.33 -12.19
C THR A 178 16.42 7.85 -11.13
N SER A 179 15.91 8.63 -10.18
CA SER A 179 16.73 9.12 -9.06
C SER A 179 17.15 7.99 -8.11
N HIS A 180 16.23 7.11 -7.73
CA HIS A 180 16.49 5.90 -6.93
C HIS A 180 15.80 4.68 -7.57
N SER A 181 16.17 3.49 -7.11
CA SER A 181 15.72 2.22 -7.65
C SER A 181 14.30 1.85 -7.19
N ALA A 182 13.28 2.60 -7.59
CA ALA A 182 11.89 2.29 -7.23
C ALA A 182 11.13 1.47 -8.26
N PHE A 183 11.53 1.51 -9.53
CA PHE A 183 10.65 1.07 -10.62
C PHE A 183 10.94 -0.36 -11.08
N GLY A 184 11.57 -1.19 -10.24
CA GLY A 184 11.93 -2.57 -10.60
C GLY A 184 10.70 -3.41 -10.94
N HIS A 185 9.72 -3.42 -10.04
CA HIS A 185 8.43 -4.11 -10.21
C HIS A 185 7.66 -3.66 -11.47
N LEU A 186 7.70 -2.36 -11.80
CA LEU A 186 7.08 -1.82 -13.02
C LEU A 186 7.85 -2.27 -14.27
N ALA A 187 9.19 -2.17 -14.20
CA ALA A 187 10.06 -2.51 -15.31
C ALA A 187 9.95 -3.99 -15.67
N ASP A 188 9.95 -4.87 -14.67
CA ASP A 188 9.79 -6.32 -14.85
C ASP A 188 8.45 -6.66 -15.49
N ARG A 189 7.36 -5.99 -15.08
CA ARG A 189 6.02 -6.22 -15.63
C ARG A 189 5.93 -5.90 -17.12
N TYR A 190 6.50 -4.76 -17.54
CA TYR A 190 6.33 -4.25 -18.90
C TYR A 190 7.55 -4.47 -19.80
N GLY A 191 8.56 -5.23 -19.36
CA GLY A 191 9.76 -5.49 -20.13
C GLY A 191 10.62 -4.25 -20.36
N LEU A 192 10.64 -3.33 -19.39
CA LEU A 192 11.50 -2.14 -19.41
C LEU A 192 12.79 -2.38 -18.64
N VAL A 193 13.73 -1.45 -18.76
CA VAL A 193 14.99 -1.41 -18.01
C VAL A 193 15.09 -0.09 -17.25
N GLN A 194 15.17 -0.15 -15.92
CA GLN A 194 15.51 1.03 -15.13
C GLN A 194 17.03 1.19 -15.00
N ILE A 195 17.50 2.44 -15.02
CA ILE A 195 18.86 2.83 -14.62
C ILE A 195 18.74 3.83 -13.47
N PRO A 196 18.93 3.39 -12.22
CA PRO A 196 18.80 4.29 -11.08
C PRO A 196 20.12 5.00 -10.76
N LEU A 197 20.05 6.25 -10.29
CA LEU A 197 21.21 7.01 -9.81
C LEU A 197 21.62 6.62 -8.37
N SER A 198 20.72 6.01 -7.60
CA SER A 198 20.93 5.54 -6.22
C SER A 198 20.17 4.24 -5.96
N GLY A 199 20.43 3.58 -4.82
CA GLY A 199 19.88 2.26 -4.47
C GLY A 199 18.38 2.25 -4.16
N LEU A 200 17.92 1.22 -3.44
CA LEU A 200 16.52 1.09 -2.99
C LEU A 200 16.12 2.10 -1.90
N SER A 201 17.12 2.68 -1.21
CA SER A 201 17.01 3.64 -0.12
C SER A 201 18.30 4.45 -0.04
#